data_AF-A0AA96ZHI8-F1
#
_entry.id   AF-A0AA96ZHI8-F1
#
_cell.length_a   1.000
_cell.length_b   1.000
_cell.length_c   1.000
_cell.angle_alpha   90.00
_cell.angle_beta   90.00
_cell.angle_gamma   90.00
#
_symmetry.space_group_name_H-M   'P 1'
#
loop_
_entity.id
_entity.type
_entity.pdbx_description
1 polymer ?
#
loop_
_entity_poly.entity_id
_entity_poly.type
_entity_poly.pdbx_seq_one_letter_code
_entity_poly.pdbx_strand_id
1 'polypeptide(L)'
;MLLVLARAGVLPQLPGVPDLRGPAALDSGRAQVGDGTVAAVSGIGLVMLAALGGMLSNPGGETRVLTRWGRYRGTVRRTGLLWVNPLLRRRRVDVRLRHWRSEPVHVTDRAGTPLVVRLLIVWRVKDTARVTLGIAEHETYLREQVQAVLTRTASLLPCDSNSAPGPALRDGQWFADELTRALAAETAPAGVEVYSVQPLALDYAPEVAESMRRRRLADLDAGLRTVLVDDAVEAAALAVRRLERATAHELDDSARSALMEQLLVAFVAPAGVTASVPAPAARPHRKEGKPA
;
A
#
# COMPACT_ATOMS: atom_id res chain seq x y z
N MET A 1 -5.32 10.55 57.31
CA MET A 1 -4.18 9.75 57.82
C MET A 1 -3.38 10.53 58.86
N LEU A 2 -2.80 11.68 58.51
CA LEU A 2 -2.05 12.55 59.44
C LEU A 2 -2.81 12.92 60.73
N LEU A 3 -4.09 13.29 60.63
CA LEU A 3 -4.93 13.65 61.78
C LEU A 3 -5.20 12.47 62.74
N VAL A 4 -5.30 11.25 62.21
CA VAL A 4 -5.48 10.01 62.99
C VAL A 4 -4.19 9.64 63.70
N LEU A 5 -3.05 9.75 63.02
CA LEU A 5 -1.72 9.53 63.58
C LEU A 5 -1.34 10.59 64.63
N ALA A 6 -1.79 11.84 64.43
CA ALA A 6 -1.61 12.93 65.39
C ALA A 6 -2.43 12.69 66.67
N ARG A 7 -3.68 12.23 66.52
CA ARG A 7 -4.53 11.87 67.67
C ARG A 7 -3.99 10.70 68.49
N ALA A 8 -3.36 9.73 67.84
CA ALA A 8 -2.72 8.59 68.48
C ALA A 8 -1.35 8.90 69.11
N GLY A 9 -0.83 10.13 68.95
CA GLY A 9 0.46 10.55 69.50
C GLY A 9 1.68 10.02 68.74
N VAL A 10 1.50 9.47 67.54
CA VAL A 10 2.59 8.90 66.72
C VAL A 10 3.43 9.99 66.05
N LEU A 11 2.85 11.16 65.76
CA LEU A 11 3.56 12.29 65.17
C LEU A 11 4.27 13.13 66.25
N PRO A 12 5.53 13.57 66.01
CA PRO A 12 6.22 14.50 66.90
C PRO A 12 5.48 15.83 66.95
N GLN A 13 5.39 16.42 68.15
CA GLN A 13 4.79 17.75 68.32
C GLN A 13 5.72 18.80 67.71
N LEU A 14 5.14 19.65 66.85
CA LEU A 14 5.84 20.80 66.28
C LEU A 14 5.52 22.03 67.13
N PRO A 15 6.53 22.87 67.46
CA PRO A 15 6.31 24.07 68.26
C PRO A 15 5.37 25.05 67.52
N GLY A 16 4.34 25.53 68.22
CA GLY A 16 3.36 26.49 67.69
C GLY A 16 2.07 25.88 67.11
N VAL A 17 1.92 24.55 67.11
CA VAL A 17 0.71 23.85 66.65
C VAL A 17 -0.13 23.38 67.85
N PRO A 18 -1.47 23.57 67.86
CA PRO A 18 -2.32 23.05 68.94
C PRO A 18 -2.20 21.53 69.07
N ASP A 19 -2.12 21.02 70.30
CA ASP A 19 -1.95 19.60 70.57
C ASP A 19 -3.23 18.81 70.22
N LEU A 20 -3.11 17.90 69.27
CA LEU A 20 -4.23 17.13 68.73
C LEU A 20 -4.33 15.72 69.32
N ARG A 21 -3.47 15.36 70.29
CA ARG A 21 -3.46 14.05 70.95
C ARG A 21 -4.77 13.80 71.70
N GLY A 22 -5.26 12.56 71.67
CA GLY A 22 -6.42 12.16 72.46
C GLY A 22 -6.10 12.15 73.97
N PRO A 23 -7.12 12.27 74.85
CA PRO A 23 -6.94 12.34 76.30
C PRO A 23 -6.12 11.16 76.85
N ALA A 24 -6.35 9.94 76.36
CA ALA A 24 -5.59 8.75 76.78
C ALA A 24 -4.11 8.73 76.33
N ALA A 25 -3.78 9.39 75.22
CA ALA A 25 -2.39 9.54 74.74
C ALA A 25 -1.66 10.70 75.43
N LEU A 26 -2.39 11.71 75.90
CA LEU A 26 -1.88 12.81 76.72
C LEU A 26 -1.52 12.32 78.13
N ASP A 27 -2.40 11.53 78.75
CA ASP A 27 -2.22 11.02 80.11
C ASP A 27 -1.05 10.02 80.23
N SER A 28 -0.81 9.22 79.20
CA SER A 28 0.22 8.16 79.21
C SER A 28 1.59 8.61 78.68
N GLY A 29 1.69 9.78 78.06
CA GLY A 29 2.93 10.31 77.46
C GLY A 29 3.52 9.45 76.33
N ARG A 30 2.82 8.40 75.89
CA ARG A 30 3.25 7.46 74.85
C ARG A 30 2.20 7.36 73.75
N ALA A 31 2.63 7.04 72.54
CA ALA A 31 1.71 6.79 71.44
C ALA A 31 0.83 5.58 71.78
N GLN A 32 -0.49 5.78 71.85
CA GLN A 32 -1.47 4.72 72.01
C GLN A 32 -2.05 4.38 70.63
N VAL A 33 -1.56 3.30 70.05
CA VAL A 33 -2.09 2.72 68.82
C VAL A 33 -3.13 1.67 69.20
N GLY A 34 -4.40 2.07 69.30
CA GLY A 34 -5.50 1.13 69.51
C GLY A 34 -5.91 0.44 68.21
N ASP A 35 -6.61 -0.69 68.30
CA ASP A 35 -7.11 -1.44 67.13
C ASP A 35 -7.94 -0.57 66.16
N GLY A 36 -8.69 0.40 66.69
CA GLY A 36 -9.44 1.38 65.89
C GLY A 36 -8.54 2.33 65.10
N THR A 37 -7.37 2.69 65.63
CA THR A 37 -6.38 3.53 64.93
C THR A 37 -5.73 2.76 63.78
N VAL A 38 -5.38 1.49 64.02
CA VAL A 38 -4.82 0.61 62.98
C VAL A 38 -5.83 0.42 61.86
N ALA A 39 -7.08 0.06 62.18
CA ALA A 39 -8.15 -0.11 61.20
C ALA A 39 -8.40 1.16 60.37
N ALA A 40 -8.41 2.34 61.01
CA ALA A 40 -8.59 3.61 60.33
C ALA A 40 -7.43 3.96 59.37
N VAL A 41 -6.18 3.75 59.79
CA VAL A 41 -5.01 4.01 58.94
C VAL A 41 -4.96 3.04 57.77
N SER A 42 -5.20 1.75 58.00
CA SER A 42 -5.28 0.73 56.95
C SER A 42 -6.41 1.01 55.95
N GLY A 43 -7.58 1.42 56.42
CA GLY A 43 -8.71 1.81 55.57
C GLY A 43 -8.39 3.04 54.70
N ILE A 44 -7.80 4.08 55.28
CA ILE A 44 -7.38 5.27 54.52
C ILE A 44 -6.28 4.93 53.52
N GLY A 45 -5.33 4.07 53.90
CA GLY A 45 -4.28 3.57 53.02
C GLY A 45 -4.85 2.81 51.82
N LEU A 46 -5.84 1.94 52.05
CA LEU A 46 -6.52 1.20 50.99
C LEU A 46 -7.29 2.13 50.03
N VAL A 47 -7.97 3.14 50.56
CA VAL A 47 -8.68 4.16 49.73
C VAL A 47 -7.68 4.96 48.90
N MET A 48 -6.55 5.40 49.48
CA MET A 48 -5.51 6.10 48.71
C MET A 48 -4.91 5.21 47.63
N LEU A 49 -4.66 3.93 47.93
CA LEU A 49 -4.10 2.98 46.98
C LEU A 49 -5.07 2.69 45.83
N ALA A 50 -6.38 2.60 46.11
CA ALA A 50 -7.42 2.47 45.09
C ALA A 50 -7.56 3.76 44.26
N ALA A 51 -7.45 4.93 44.88
CA ALA A 51 -7.49 6.23 44.21
C ALA A 51 -6.31 6.40 43.25
N LEU A 52 -5.09 6.11 43.70
CA LEU A 52 -3.87 6.17 42.88
C LEU A 52 -3.87 5.09 41.80
N GLY A 53 -4.23 3.85 42.15
CA GLY A 53 -4.27 2.73 41.20
C GLY A 53 -5.32 2.95 40.10
N GLY A 54 -6.37 3.70 40.40
CA GLY A 54 -7.39 4.11 39.44
C GLY A 54 -6.93 5.18 38.44
N MET A 55 -5.84 5.89 38.74
CA MET A 55 -5.35 6.97 37.90
C MET A 55 -4.80 6.43 36.57
N LEU A 56 -5.23 7.03 35.46
CA LEU A 56 -4.89 6.65 34.10
C LEU A 56 -4.52 7.92 33.33
N SER A 57 -3.28 8.04 32.90
CA SER A 57 -2.90 9.08 31.92
C SER A 57 -3.03 8.50 30.52
N ASN A 58 -3.84 9.10 29.66
CA ASN A 58 -4.00 8.68 28.27
C ASN A 58 -3.37 9.73 27.32
N PRO A 59 -2.27 9.38 26.62
CA PRO A 59 -1.65 10.27 25.64
C PRO A 59 -2.52 10.39 24.38
N GLY A 60 -2.32 11.48 23.62
CA GLY A 60 -3.03 11.69 22.35
C GLY A 60 -2.77 10.57 21.34
N GLY A 61 -3.83 10.03 20.75
CA GLY A 61 -3.75 8.98 19.72
C GLY A 61 -3.69 7.54 20.25
N GLU A 62 -3.68 7.32 21.57
CA GLU A 62 -3.88 5.99 22.17
C GLU A 62 -5.30 5.86 22.72
N THR A 63 -5.86 4.66 22.65
CA THR A 63 -7.13 4.30 23.31
C THR A 63 -6.88 3.14 24.27
N ARG A 64 -7.58 3.16 25.41
CA ARG A 64 -7.54 2.03 26.35
C ARG A 64 -8.86 1.29 26.35
N VAL A 65 -8.81 0.00 26.01
CA VAL A 65 -9.94 -0.91 26.08
C VAL A 65 -10.02 -1.45 27.51
N LEU A 66 -11.19 -1.26 28.13
CA LEU A 66 -11.45 -1.68 29.49
C LEU A 66 -12.28 -2.95 29.49
N THR A 67 -11.74 -3.99 30.12
CA THR A 67 -12.43 -5.27 30.30
C THR A 67 -12.51 -5.65 31.78
N ARG A 68 -13.57 -6.35 32.16
CA ARG A 68 -13.74 -6.93 33.49
C ARG A 68 -14.14 -8.38 33.32
N TRP A 69 -13.31 -9.31 33.78
CA TRP A 69 -13.58 -10.76 33.71
C TRP A 69 -14.07 -11.21 32.32
N GLY A 70 -13.36 -10.81 31.26
CA GLY A 70 -13.70 -11.14 29.87
C GLY A 70 -14.85 -10.33 29.25
N ARG A 71 -15.61 -9.55 30.04
CA ARG A 71 -16.66 -8.68 29.50
C ARG A 71 -16.12 -7.29 29.16
N TYR A 72 -16.47 -6.81 27.98
CA TYR A 72 -16.22 -5.44 27.56
C TYR A 72 -16.98 -4.44 28.45
N ARG A 73 -16.30 -3.41 28.96
CA ARG A 73 -16.90 -2.35 29.80
C ARG A 73 -16.89 -0.98 29.14
N GLY A 74 -15.99 -0.75 28.18
CA GLY A 74 -15.91 0.51 27.45
C GLY A 74 -14.52 0.79 26.89
N THR A 75 -14.42 1.87 26.11
CA THR A 75 -13.17 2.38 25.56
C THR A 75 -12.95 3.82 26.01
N VAL A 76 -11.77 4.10 26.54
CA VAL A 76 -11.38 5.45 26.92
C VAL A 76 -10.56 6.08 25.81
N ARG A 77 -11.15 7.03 25.09
CA ARG A 77 -10.50 7.82 24.03
C ARG A 77 -10.10 9.23 24.46
N ARG A 78 -10.66 9.72 25.58
CA ARG A 78 -10.34 11.07 26.08
C ARG A 78 -8.87 11.15 26.44
N THR A 79 -8.25 12.26 26.10
CA THR A 79 -6.87 12.58 26.47
C THR A 79 -6.84 13.21 27.85
N GLY A 80 -5.75 12.98 28.59
CA GLY A 80 -5.55 13.55 29.92
C GLY A 80 -5.63 12.52 31.05
N LEU A 81 -5.73 13.05 32.28
CA LEU A 81 -5.77 12.25 33.50
C LEU A 81 -7.22 11.84 33.80
N LEU A 82 -7.47 10.54 33.83
CA LEU A 82 -8.80 9.96 34.00
C LEU A 82 -8.74 8.95 35.15
N TRP A 83 -9.77 8.93 35.98
CA TRP A 83 -9.91 7.90 37.00
C TRP A 83 -10.77 6.75 36.45
N VAL A 84 -10.20 5.55 36.45
CA VAL A 84 -10.82 4.32 35.96
C VAL A 84 -10.65 3.25 37.02
N ASN A 85 -11.72 2.52 37.33
CA ASN A 85 -11.69 1.46 38.35
C ASN A 85 -10.44 0.55 38.20
N PRO A 86 -9.58 0.43 39.23
CA PRO A 86 -8.32 -0.32 39.16
C PRO A 86 -8.49 -1.82 38.91
N LEU A 87 -9.68 -2.37 39.18
CA LEU A 87 -10.01 -3.78 38.93
C LEU A 87 -10.28 -4.07 37.45
N LEU A 88 -10.33 -3.06 36.58
CA LEU A 88 -10.48 -3.25 35.14
C LEU A 88 -9.12 -3.56 34.50
N ARG A 89 -9.08 -4.59 33.67
CA ARG A 89 -7.94 -4.85 32.78
C ARG A 89 -7.92 -3.75 31.71
N ARG A 90 -6.77 -3.10 31.57
CA ARG A 90 -6.54 -1.97 30.68
C ARG A 90 -5.60 -2.42 29.56
N ARG A 91 -6.12 -2.64 28.35
CA ARG A 91 -5.28 -2.95 27.17
C ARG A 91 -5.12 -1.69 26.34
N ARG A 92 -3.87 -1.33 26.03
CA ARG A 92 -3.57 -0.18 25.15
C ARG A 92 -3.74 -0.61 23.71
N VAL A 93 -4.36 0.26 22.91
CA VAL A 93 -4.55 0.07 21.48
C VAL A 93 -4.22 1.40 20.80
N ASP A 94 -3.28 1.35 19.87
CA ASP A 94 -2.94 2.50 19.04
C ASP A 94 -4.03 2.68 17.96
N VAL A 95 -4.57 3.89 17.85
CA VAL A 95 -5.60 4.26 16.87
C VAL A 95 -5.09 5.25 15.84
N ARG A 96 -3.78 5.55 15.85
CA ARG A 96 -3.14 6.42 14.87
C ARG A 96 -3.14 5.78 13.49
N LEU A 97 -2.96 6.63 12.48
CA LEU A 97 -2.78 6.19 11.10
C LEU A 97 -1.42 5.49 10.98
N ARG A 98 -1.42 4.30 10.38
CA ARG A 98 -0.23 3.47 10.20
C ARG A 98 -0.03 3.17 8.73
N HIS A 99 1.24 3.09 8.35
CA HIS A 99 1.67 2.60 7.05
C HIS A 99 2.24 1.20 7.24
N TRP A 100 1.77 0.25 6.45
CA TRP A 100 2.34 -1.08 6.39
C TRP A 100 2.78 -1.37 4.96
N ARG A 101 4.03 -1.81 4.81
CA ARG A 101 4.57 -2.27 3.53
C ARG A 101 4.54 -3.79 3.54
N SER A 102 3.90 -4.39 2.55
CA SER A 102 3.88 -5.83 2.43
C SER A 102 5.26 -6.35 2.05
N GLU A 103 5.58 -7.55 2.49
CA GLU A 103 6.62 -8.36 1.86
C GLU A 103 6.19 -8.69 0.41
N PRO A 104 7.12 -9.08 -0.48
CA PRO A 104 6.78 -9.50 -1.84
C PRO A 104 5.78 -10.66 -1.80
N VAL A 105 4.60 -10.45 -2.39
CA VAL A 105 3.56 -11.47 -2.44
C VAL A 105 3.52 -12.08 -3.83
N HIS A 106 3.60 -13.41 -3.88
CA HIS A 106 3.45 -14.19 -5.11
C HIS A 106 1.96 -14.38 -5.41
N VAL A 107 1.53 -13.96 -6.60
CA VAL A 107 0.17 -14.15 -7.11
C VAL A 107 0.22 -14.51 -8.59
N THR A 108 -0.93 -14.90 -9.13
CA THR A 108 -1.06 -15.24 -10.54
C THR A 108 -2.13 -14.35 -11.16
N ASP A 109 -1.86 -13.84 -12.36
CA ASP A 109 -2.83 -13.06 -13.11
C ASP A 109 -3.91 -13.95 -13.77
N ARG A 110 -4.87 -13.32 -14.46
CA ARG A 110 -5.91 -14.05 -15.22
C ARG A 110 -5.32 -15.02 -16.27
N ALA A 111 -4.17 -14.69 -16.85
CA ALA A 111 -3.55 -15.48 -17.91
C ALA A 111 -2.70 -16.65 -17.39
N GLY A 112 -2.60 -16.82 -16.06
CA GLY A 112 -1.74 -17.84 -15.46
C GLY A 112 -0.29 -17.39 -15.29
N THR A 113 0.02 -16.12 -15.56
CA THR A 113 1.38 -15.58 -15.42
C THR A 113 1.69 -15.31 -13.96
N PRO A 114 2.77 -15.87 -13.41
CA PRO A 114 3.16 -15.60 -12.04
C PRO A 114 3.74 -14.18 -11.90
N LEU A 115 3.27 -13.47 -10.88
CA LEU A 115 3.60 -12.10 -10.55
C LEU A 115 4.09 -11.99 -9.12
N VAL A 116 4.91 -10.98 -8.87
CA VAL A 116 5.36 -10.59 -7.53
C VAL A 116 4.91 -9.15 -7.30
N VAL A 117 4.10 -8.95 -6.26
CA VAL A 117 3.50 -7.65 -5.94
C VAL A 117 3.98 -7.15 -4.59
N ARG A 118 4.34 -5.88 -4.51
CA ARG A 118 4.56 -5.18 -3.24
C ARG A 118 3.50 -4.12 -3.06
N LEU A 119 2.92 -4.05 -1.86
CA LEU A 119 1.84 -3.13 -1.54
C LEU A 119 2.24 -2.18 -0.41
N LEU A 120 1.73 -0.95 -0.48
CA LEU A 120 1.69 0.00 0.63
C LEU A 120 0.24 0.14 1.07
N ILE A 121 -0.03 -0.19 2.32
CA ILE A 121 -1.37 -0.13 2.91
C ILE A 121 -1.38 0.95 3.98
N VAL A 122 -2.33 1.88 3.86
CA VAL A 122 -2.60 2.92 4.86
C VAL A 122 -3.85 2.54 5.62
N TRP A 123 -3.72 2.34 6.93
CA TRP A 123 -4.80 1.81 7.76
C TRP A 123 -4.76 2.35 9.19
N ARG A 124 -5.86 2.17 9.92
CA ARG A 124 -5.93 2.43 11.36
C ARG A 124 -6.93 1.51 12.06
N VAL A 125 -6.85 1.44 13.38
CA VAL A 125 -7.90 0.81 14.20
C VAL A 125 -9.06 1.79 14.42
N LYS A 126 -10.25 1.47 13.90
CA LYS A 126 -11.47 2.27 14.08
C LYS A 126 -12.24 1.83 15.31
N ASP A 127 -12.48 0.52 15.44
CA ASP A 127 -13.19 -0.09 16.57
C ASP A 127 -12.22 -0.94 17.40
N THR A 128 -11.76 -0.35 18.50
CA THR A 128 -10.80 -0.99 19.40
C THR A 128 -11.38 -2.18 20.16
N ALA A 129 -12.71 -2.25 20.34
CA ALA A 129 -13.35 -3.39 20.99
C ALA A 129 -13.33 -4.60 20.07
N ARG A 130 -13.76 -4.43 18.81
CA ARG A 130 -13.73 -5.50 17.79
C ARG A 130 -12.32 -6.00 17.54
N VAL A 131 -11.35 -5.10 17.39
CA VAL A 131 -9.95 -5.49 17.16
C VAL A 131 -9.35 -6.24 18.34
N THR A 132 -9.70 -5.87 19.58
CA THR A 132 -9.09 -6.49 20.77
C THR A 132 -9.74 -7.81 21.17
N LEU A 133 -11.04 -7.97 20.90
CA LEU A 133 -11.86 -9.09 21.37
C LEU A 133 -12.25 -10.05 20.25
N GLY A 134 -12.32 -9.58 19.01
CA GLY A 134 -12.73 -10.37 17.85
C GLY A 134 -11.58 -11.07 17.14
N ILE A 135 -10.35 -10.57 17.27
CA ILE A 135 -9.15 -11.13 16.62
C ILE A 135 -7.98 -11.21 17.60
N ALA A 136 -7.14 -12.23 17.42
CA ALA A 136 -5.97 -12.46 18.29
C ALA A 136 -4.87 -11.42 18.04
N GLU A 137 -4.44 -11.29 16.78
CA GLU A 137 -3.45 -10.33 16.32
C GLU A 137 -3.91 -9.64 15.04
N HIS A 138 -4.09 -8.33 15.11
CA HIS A 138 -4.69 -7.53 14.05
C HIS A 138 -3.76 -7.31 12.85
N GLU A 139 -2.45 -7.31 13.07
CA GLU A 139 -1.47 -7.22 11.98
C GLU A 139 -1.40 -8.51 11.17
N THR A 140 -1.45 -9.66 11.83
CA THR A 140 -1.49 -10.97 11.17
C THR A 140 -2.80 -11.14 10.39
N TYR A 141 -3.93 -10.78 11.00
CA TYR A 141 -5.22 -10.79 10.31
C TYR A 141 -5.19 -9.90 9.04
N LEU A 142 -4.66 -8.68 9.13
CA LEU A 142 -4.54 -7.80 7.97
C LEU A 142 -3.65 -8.42 6.88
N ARG A 143 -2.54 -9.07 7.24
CA ARG A 143 -1.64 -9.75 6.29
C ARG A 143 -2.34 -10.87 5.53
N GLU A 144 -3.10 -11.70 6.24
CA GLU A 144 -3.87 -12.80 5.64
C GLU A 144 -4.96 -12.27 4.69
N GLN A 145 -5.68 -11.22 5.10
CA GLN A 145 -6.69 -10.60 4.25
C GLN A 145 -6.09 -9.95 3.00
N VAL A 146 -4.94 -9.30 3.13
CA VAL A 146 -4.20 -8.74 1.99
C VAL A 146 -3.81 -9.83 1.00
N GLN A 147 -3.29 -10.96 1.48
CA GLN A 147 -2.98 -12.11 0.62
C GLN A 147 -4.22 -12.57 -0.15
N ALA A 148 -5.32 -12.83 0.56
CA ALA A 148 -6.56 -13.35 -0.03
C ALA A 148 -7.17 -12.38 -1.05
N VAL A 149 -7.25 -11.10 -0.71
CA VAL A 149 -7.79 -10.05 -1.59
C VAL A 149 -6.89 -9.86 -2.80
N LEU A 150 -5.57 -9.79 -2.62
CA LEU A 150 -4.63 -9.62 -3.71
C LEU A 150 -4.70 -10.79 -4.71
N THR A 151 -4.70 -12.03 -4.24
CA THR A 151 -4.83 -13.21 -5.12
C THR A 151 -6.15 -13.17 -5.89
N ARG A 152 -7.26 -12.85 -5.23
CA ARG A 152 -8.57 -12.75 -5.88
C ARG A 152 -8.58 -11.65 -6.95
N THR A 153 -8.12 -10.44 -6.62
CA THR A 153 -8.14 -9.30 -7.53
C THR A 153 -7.16 -9.45 -8.70
N ALA A 154 -5.96 -9.98 -8.46
CA ALA A 154 -4.98 -10.23 -9.52
C ALA A 154 -5.50 -11.24 -10.56
N SER A 155 -6.32 -12.21 -10.15
CA SER A 155 -6.90 -13.20 -11.07
C SER A 155 -7.98 -12.63 -12.03
N LEU A 156 -8.46 -11.41 -11.79
CA LEU A 156 -9.55 -10.82 -12.57
C LEU A 156 -9.09 -10.34 -13.95
N LEU A 157 -7.89 -9.76 -14.03
CA LEU A 157 -7.34 -9.11 -15.22
C LEU A 157 -5.96 -9.67 -15.57
N PRO A 158 -5.57 -9.63 -16.85
CA PRO A 158 -4.19 -9.93 -17.24
C PRO A 158 -3.23 -8.85 -16.72
N CYS A 159 -1.96 -9.23 -16.51
CA CYS A 159 -0.93 -8.28 -16.11
C CYS A 159 -0.75 -7.16 -17.14
N ASP A 160 -0.71 -7.53 -18.41
CA ASP A 160 -0.55 -6.64 -19.57
C ASP A 160 -1.69 -6.81 -20.57
N SER A 161 -1.99 -5.73 -21.29
CA SER A 161 -2.91 -5.70 -22.42
C SER A 161 -2.26 -6.25 -23.70
N ASN A 162 -1.75 -7.48 -23.70
CA ASN A 162 -0.92 -7.98 -24.81
C ASN A 162 -1.71 -8.46 -26.04
N SER A 163 -3.05 -8.49 -26.03
CA SER A 163 -3.81 -9.02 -27.18
C SER A 163 -5.28 -8.60 -27.29
N ALA A 164 -5.88 -8.01 -26.24
CA ALA A 164 -7.29 -7.65 -26.24
C ALA A 164 -7.48 -6.24 -25.68
N PRO A 165 -8.38 -5.43 -26.28
CA PRO A 165 -8.77 -4.15 -25.71
C PRO A 165 -9.45 -4.41 -24.35
N GLY A 166 -8.89 -3.84 -23.28
CA GLY A 166 -9.41 -4.02 -21.93
C GLY A 166 -8.41 -3.53 -20.87
N PRO A 167 -8.88 -3.35 -19.62
CA PRO A 167 -8.02 -2.91 -18.53
C PRO A 167 -7.00 -4.00 -18.16
N ALA A 168 -5.76 -3.59 -17.91
CA ALA A 168 -4.69 -4.44 -17.40
C ALA A 168 -4.36 -4.07 -15.95
N LEU A 169 -3.80 -5.03 -15.18
CA LEU A 169 -3.36 -4.74 -13.81
C LEU A 169 -2.31 -3.62 -13.77
N ARG A 170 -1.49 -3.53 -14.82
CA ARG A 170 -0.40 -2.54 -14.94
C ARG A 170 -0.87 -1.11 -15.23
N ASP A 171 -2.15 -0.91 -15.61
CA ASP A 171 -2.75 0.43 -15.75
C ASP A 171 -2.99 1.12 -14.39
N GLY A 172 -2.79 0.39 -13.28
CA GLY A 172 -2.47 0.91 -11.94
C GLY A 172 -3.66 1.46 -11.15
N GLN A 173 -4.42 2.39 -11.70
CA GLN A 173 -5.48 3.11 -10.98
C GLN A 173 -6.61 2.17 -10.58
N TRP A 174 -7.15 1.42 -11.54
CA TRP A 174 -8.22 0.46 -11.29
C TRP A 174 -7.81 -0.59 -10.26
N PHE A 175 -6.58 -1.10 -10.35
CA PHE A 175 -6.08 -2.14 -9.45
C PHE A 175 -5.96 -1.63 -8.01
N ALA A 176 -5.45 -0.41 -7.81
CA ALA A 176 -5.36 0.21 -6.49
C ALA A 176 -6.74 0.48 -5.87
N ASP A 177 -7.68 1.00 -6.66
CA ASP A 177 -9.05 1.28 -6.22
C ASP A 177 -9.79 0.00 -5.85
N GLU A 178 -9.65 -1.04 -6.68
CA GLU A 178 -10.25 -2.36 -6.46
C GLU A 178 -9.71 -3.02 -5.19
N LEU A 179 -8.38 -3.03 -5.02
CA LEU A 179 -7.73 -3.56 -3.81
C LEU A 179 -8.17 -2.80 -2.56
N THR A 180 -8.24 -1.47 -2.64
CA THR A 180 -8.66 -0.62 -1.52
C THR A 180 -10.10 -0.95 -1.12
N ARG A 181 -11.01 -1.00 -2.09
CA ARG A 181 -12.43 -1.30 -1.86
C ARG A 181 -12.63 -2.70 -1.30
N ALA A 182 -12.00 -3.71 -1.91
CA ALA A 182 -12.14 -5.10 -1.48
C ALA A 182 -11.54 -5.31 -0.07
N LEU A 183 -10.34 -4.80 0.19
CA LEU A 183 -9.70 -4.95 1.49
C LEU A 183 -10.47 -4.22 2.60
N ALA A 184 -10.93 -2.99 2.34
CA ALA A 184 -11.73 -2.25 3.31
C ALA A 184 -13.03 -2.98 3.69
N ALA A 185 -13.67 -3.67 2.74
CA ALA A 185 -14.87 -4.46 3.01
C ALA A 185 -14.58 -5.68 3.90
N GLU A 186 -13.49 -6.41 3.65
CA GLU A 186 -13.11 -7.62 4.40
C GLU A 186 -12.59 -7.28 5.82
N THR A 187 -11.98 -6.11 6.02
CA THR A 187 -11.42 -5.70 7.32
C THR A 187 -12.39 -4.91 8.20
N ALA A 188 -13.46 -4.34 7.63
CA ALA A 188 -14.45 -3.58 8.37
C ALA A 188 -15.13 -4.36 9.51
N PRO A 189 -15.53 -5.63 9.35
CA PRO A 189 -16.13 -6.42 10.44
C PRO A 189 -15.20 -6.60 11.64
N ALA A 190 -13.89 -6.68 11.38
CA ALA A 190 -12.83 -6.83 12.38
C ALA A 190 -12.51 -5.51 13.11
N GLY A 191 -13.03 -4.36 12.66
CA GLY A 191 -12.79 -3.05 13.27
C GLY A 191 -11.54 -2.32 12.76
N VAL A 192 -10.92 -2.84 11.69
CA VAL A 192 -9.78 -2.23 11.00
C VAL A 192 -10.28 -1.43 9.80
N GLU A 193 -9.90 -0.16 9.72
CA GLU A 193 -10.26 0.74 8.62
C GLU A 193 -9.05 0.94 7.71
N VAL A 194 -9.21 0.56 6.45
CA VAL A 194 -8.22 0.74 5.39
C VAL A 194 -8.59 1.98 4.59
N TYR A 195 -7.63 2.88 4.40
CA TYR A 195 -7.79 4.12 3.63
C TYR A 195 -7.36 3.98 2.19
N SER A 196 -6.21 3.34 1.97
CA SER A 196 -5.67 3.13 0.63
C SER A 196 -4.76 1.91 0.60
N VAL A 197 -4.77 1.23 -0.54
CA VAL A 197 -3.86 0.16 -0.92
C VAL A 197 -3.23 0.56 -2.24
N GLN A 198 -1.92 0.76 -2.24
CA GLN A 198 -1.17 1.17 -3.42
C GLN A 198 -0.16 0.07 -3.81
N PRO A 199 -0.19 -0.43 -5.05
CA PRO A 199 0.88 -1.28 -5.54
C PRO A 199 2.15 -0.45 -5.72
N LEU A 200 3.18 -0.76 -4.92
CA LEU A 200 4.52 -0.17 -5.04
C LEU A 200 5.30 -0.77 -6.20
N ALA A 201 5.10 -2.06 -6.47
CA ALA A 201 5.72 -2.79 -7.56
C ALA A 201 4.80 -3.91 -8.03
N LEU A 202 4.76 -4.12 -9.35
CA LEU A 202 4.04 -5.20 -10.04
C LEU A 202 5.00 -5.82 -11.05
N ASP A 203 5.76 -6.80 -10.58
CA ASP A 203 6.84 -7.43 -11.34
C ASP A 203 6.44 -8.84 -11.79
N TYR A 204 7.05 -9.30 -12.87
CA TYR A 204 7.00 -10.71 -13.23
C TYR A 204 7.79 -11.53 -12.22
N ALA A 205 7.32 -12.73 -11.92
CA ALA A 205 8.06 -13.66 -11.09
C ALA A 205 9.40 -14.05 -11.79
N PRO A 206 10.46 -14.33 -11.02
CA PRO A 206 11.80 -14.51 -11.56
C PRO A 206 11.90 -15.66 -12.58
N GLU A 207 11.01 -16.65 -12.49
CA GLU A 207 10.97 -17.80 -13.40
C GLU A 207 10.53 -17.41 -14.82
N VAL A 208 9.72 -16.36 -14.97
CA VAL A 208 9.17 -15.93 -16.27
C VAL A 208 9.67 -14.56 -16.73
N ALA A 209 10.31 -13.78 -15.86
CA ALA A 209 10.68 -12.39 -16.11
C ALA A 209 11.46 -12.18 -17.42
N GLU A 210 12.51 -12.98 -17.67
CA GLU A 210 13.34 -12.83 -18.87
C GLU A 210 12.59 -13.24 -20.16
N SER A 211 11.77 -14.30 -20.08
CA SER A 211 10.95 -14.72 -21.22
C SER A 211 9.90 -13.66 -21.59
N MET A 212 9.25 -13.07 -20.58
CA MET A 212 8.26 -12.01 -20.76
C MET A 212 8.91 -10.71 -21.24
N ARG A 213 10.12 -10.38 -20.75
CA ARG A 213 10.87 -9.23 -21.25
C ARG A 213 11.19 -9.37 -22.73
N ARG A 214 11.66 -10.55 -23.17
CA ARG A 214 11.90 -10.84 -24.59
C ARG A 214 10.62 -10.77 -25.41
N ARG A 215 9.52 -11.34 -24.91
CA ARG A 215 8.21 -11.26 -25.56
C ARG A 215 7.76 -9.81 -25.75
N ARG A 216 7.80 -8.98 -24.70
CA ARG A 216 7.46 -7.56 -24.81
C ARG A 216 8.33 -6.81 -25.80
N LEU A 217 9.63 -7.09 -25.82
CA LEU A 217 10.54 -6.48 -26.79
C LEU A 217 10.17 -6.88 -28.23
N ALA A 218 9.83 -8.15 -28.45
CA ALA A 218 9.36 -8.62 -29.76
C ALA A 218 8.01 -8.01 -30.16
N ASP A 219 7.07 -7.90 -29.22
CA ASP A 219 5.76 -7.27 -29.47
C ASP A 219 5.92 -5.77 -29.79
N LEU A 220 6.83 -5.08 -29.08
CA LEU A 220 7.19 -3.68 -29.36
C LEU A 220 7.88 -3.52 -30.73
N ASP A 221 8.81 -4.40 -31.08
CA ASP A 221 9.49 -4.40 -32.37
C ASP A 221 8.51 -4.67 -33.52
N ALA A 222 7.61 -5.64 -33.36
CA ALA A 222 6.55 -5.94 -34.33
C ALA A 222 5.59 -4.76 -34.50
N GLY A 223 5.18 -4.12 -33.39
CA GLY A 223 4.34 -2.92 -33.42
C GLY A 223 5.04 -1.76 -34.12
N LEU A 224 6.32 -1.53 -33.81
CA LEU A 224 7.14 -0.51 -34.47
C LEU A 224 7.30 -0.79 -35.96
N ARG A 225 7.54 -2.03 -36.37
CA ARG A 225 7.62 -2.40 -37.80
C ARG A 225 6.32 -2.13 -38.55
N THR A 226 5.18 -2.36 -37.91
CA THR A 226 3.87 -2.05 -38.51
C THR A 226 3.76 -0.56 -38.80
N VAL A 227 4.08 0.29 -37.81
CA VAL A 227 4.08 1.75 -37.96
C VAL A 227 5.07 2.21 -39.03
N LEU A 228 6.29 1.67 -39.03
CA LEU A 228 7.31 2.04 -40.04
C LEU A 228 6.87 1.70 -41.46
N VAL A 229 6.20 0.57 -41.67
CA VAL A 229 5.69 0.18 -42.98
C VAL A 229 4.59 1.13 -43.43
N ASP A 230 3.65 1.49 -42.55
CA ASP A 230 2.58 2.44 -42.86
C ASP A 230 3.16 3.83 -43.22
N ASP A 231 4.10 4.32 -42.43
CA ASP A 231 4.82 5.59 -42.69
C ASP A 231 5.57 5.54 -44.02
N ALA A 232 6.23 4.42 -44.34
CA ALA A 232 6.96 4.24 -45.60
C ALA A 232 6.03 4.23 -46.82
N VAL A 233 4.85 3.59 -46.71
CA VAL A 233 3.82 3.61 -47.77
C VAL A 233 3.31 5.02 -48.01
N GLU A 234 3.04 5.78 -46.94
CA GLU A 234 2.60 7.16 -47.05
C GLU A 234 3.69 8.06 -47.67
N ALA A 235 4.93 7.91 -47.23
CA ALA A 235 6.08 8.65 -47.75
C ALA A 235 6.35 8.34 -49.23
N ALA A 236 6.32 7.07 -49.63
CA ALA A 236 6.48 6.64 -51.02
C ALA A 236 5.37 7.23 -51.90
N ALA A 237 4.12 7.14 -51.47
CA ALA A 237 2.99 7.72 -52.20
C ALA A 237 3.11 9.25 -52.34
N LEU A 238 3.62 9.95 -51.33
CA LEU A 238 3.87 11.38 -51.39
C LEU A 238 5.00 11.74 -52.36
N ALA A 239 6.08 10.97 -52.38
CA ALA A 239 7.23 11.19 -53.26
C ALA A 239 6.83 11.01 -54.74
N VAL A 240 6.10 9.94 -55.08
CA VAL A 240 5.56 9.73 -56.44
C VAL A 240 4.69 10.89 -56.89
N ARG A 241 3.72 11.32 -56.05
CA ARG A 241 2.85 12.46 -56.36
C ARG A 241 3.63 13.77 -56.57
N ARG A 242 4.73 13.99 -55.84
CA ARG A 242 5.58 15.16 -56.02
C ARG A 242 6.37 15.09 -57.32
N LEU A 243 6.84 13.91 -57.72
CA LEU A 243 7.55 13.69 -58.97
C LEU A 243 6.65 13.96 -60.17
N GLU A 244 5.45 13.35 -60.24
CA GLU A 244 4.49 13.55 -61.34
C GLU A 244 4.15 15.04 -61.56
N ARG A 245 3.99 15.80 -60.46
CA ARG A 245 3.78 17.26 -60.51
C ARG A 245 5.00 18.01 -61.02
N ALA A 246 6.20 17.63 -60.61
CA ALA A 246 7.44 18.32 -61.00
C ALA A 246 7.83 18.05 -62.46
N THR A 247 7.56 16.85 -62.97
CA THR A 247 7.85 16.46 -64.36
C THR A 247 6.71 16.74 -65.34
N ALA A 248 5.56 17.23 -64.86
CA ALA A 248 4.35 17.49 -65.66
C ALA A 248 3.90 16.30 -66.52
N HIS A 249 4.19 15.08 -66.07
CA HIS A 249 3.91 13.84 -66.79
C HIS A 249 3.37 12.81 -65.80
N GLU A 250 2.22 12.20 -66.12
CA GLU A 250 1.67 11.09 -65.35
C GLU A 250 2.46 9.81 -65.68
N LEU A 251 2.90 9.10 -64.64
CA LEU A 251 3.52 7.79 -64.79
C LEU A 251 2.44 6.79 -65.22
N ASP A 252 2.78 5.89 -66.14
CA ASP A 252 1.94 4.72 -66.38
C ASP A 252 1.87 3.83 -65.12
N ASP A 253 0.82 3.01 -65.00
CA ASP A 253 0.60 2.20 -63.79
C ASP A 253 1.79 1.27 -63.51
N SER A 254 2.46 0.75 -64.55
CA SER A 254 3.65 -0.07 -64.40
C SER A 254 4.84 0.66 -63.78
N ALA A 255 5.14 1.88 -64.26
CA ALA A 255 6.25 2.69 -63.78
C ALA A 255 5.96 3.23 -62.38
N ARG A 256 4.70 3.59 -62.10
CA ARG A 256 4.25 4.00 -60.76
C ARG A 256 4.45 2.88 -59.74
N SER A 257 3.99 1.66 -60.05
CA SER A 257 4.16 0.51 -59.16
C SER A 257 5.64 0.16 -58.94
N ALA A 258 6.46 0.18 -60.00
CA ALA A 258 7.89 -0.09 -59.90
C ALA A 258 8.61 0.96 -59.01
N LEU A 259 8.26 2.25 -59.16
CA LEU A 259 8.83 3.31 -58.34
C LEU A 259 8.38 3.22 -56.88
N MET A 260 7.10 2.91 -56.62
CA MET A 260 6.61 2.66 -55.26
C MET A 260 7.36 1.51 -54.59
N GLU A 261 7.55 0.38 -55.28
CA GLU A 261 8.32 -0.76 -54.75
C GLU A 261 9.75 -0.35 -54.40
N GLN A 262 10.43 0.37 -55.29
CA GLN A 262 11.79 0.88 -55.04
C GLN A 262 11.86 1.82 -53.83
N LEU A 263 10.89 2.72 -53.69
CA LEU A 263 10.83 3.66 -52.57
C LEU A 263 10.50 2.95 -51.25
N LEU A 264 9.59 1.97 -51.27
CA LEU A 264 9.26 1.15 -50.10
C LEU A 264 10.47 0.38 -49.60
N VAL A 265 11.20 -0.27 -50.52
CA VAL A 265 12.46 -0.96 -50.19
C VAL A 265 13.48 0.03 -49.62
N ALA A 266 13.61 1.22 -50.21
CA ALA A 266 14.54 2.25 -49.75
C ALA A 266 14.18 2.80 -48.35
N PHE A 267 12.90 2.94 -48.02
CA PHE A 267 12.44 3.49 -46.74
C PHE A 267 12.40 2.45 -45.61
N VAL A 268 12.08 1.19 -45.90
CA VAL A 268 11.97 0.11 -44.90
C VAL A 268 13.32 -0.58 -44.66
N ALA A 269 14.29 -0.47 -45.58
CA ALA A 269 15.61 -1.03 -45.37
C ALA A 269 16.28 -0.41 -44.12
N PRO A 270 16.84 -1.23 -43.22
CA PRO A 270 17.53 -0.72 -42.04
C PRO A 270 18.69 0.17 -42.50
N ALA A 271 18.79 1.37 -41.92
CA ALA A 271 19.89 2.30 -42.17
C ALA A 271 21.24 1.60 -41.85
N GLY A 272 21.90 1.08 -42.89
CA GLY A 272 23.13 0.29 -42.75
C GLY A 272 23.29 -0.86 -43.75
N VAL A 273 22.26 -1.28 -44.48
CA VAL A 273 22.43 -2.20 -45.61
C VAL A 273 22.46 -1.40 -46.89
N THR A 274 23.67 -1.18 -47.43
CA THR A 274 23.85 -0.71 -48.80
C THR A 274 23.20 -1.72 -49.75
N ALA A 275 21.99 -1.42 -50.23
CA ALA A 275 21.40 -2.14 -51.34
C ALA A 275 22.35 -2.00 -52.53
N SER A 276 23.10 -3.06 -52.86
CA SER A 276 23.79 -3.13 -54.14
C SER A 276 22.71 -3.32 -55.21
N VAL A 277 22.20 -2.21 -55.73
CA VAL A 277 21.33 -2.21 -56.90
C VAL A 277 22.19 -2.71 -58.08
N PRO A 278 21.86 -3.83 -58.74
CA PRO A 278 22.56 -4.23 -59.96
C PRO A 278 22.27 -3.16 -61.03
N ALA A 279 23.33 -2.64 -61.65
CA ALA A 279 23.20 -1.67 -62.72
C ALA A 279 22.39 -2.25 -63.89
N PRO A 280 21.52 -1.45 -64.56
CA PRO A 280 20.74 -1.93 -65.69
C PRO A 280 21.67 -2.40 -66.81
N ALA A 281 21.44 -3.62 -67.30
CA ALA A 281 22.25 -4.22 -68.36
C ALA A 281 22.17 -3.37 -69.64
N ALA A 282 23.30 -2.82 -70.06
CA ALA A 282 23.43 -2.10 -71.33
C ALA A 282 23.24 -3.07 -72.51
N ARG A 283 22.30 -2.75 -73.42
CA ARG A 283 22.11 -3.48 -74.69
C ARG A 283 23.32 -3.26 -75.61
N PRO A 284 23.82 -4.28 -76.32
CA PRO A 284 24.98 -4.14 -77.20
C PRO A 284 24.65 -3.30 -78.45
N HIS A 285 25.59 -2.43 -78.82
CA HIS A 285 25.55 -1.59 -80.02
C HIS A 285 25.41 -2.43 -81.30
N ARG A 286 24.37 -2.11 -82.08
CA ARG A 286 24.21 -2.56 -83.47
C ARG A 286 25.21 -1.81 -84.35
N LYS A 287 26.26 -2.49 -84.83
CA LYS A 287 27.11 -1.98 -85.91
C LYS A 287 26.30 -1.97 -87.21
N GLU A 288 25.97 -0.80 -87.73
CA GLU A 288 25.50 -0.65 -89.10
C GLU A 288 26.66 -0.80 -90.06
N GLY A 289 26.59 -1.83 -90.90
CA GLY A 289 27.47 -2.05 -92.03
C GLY A 289 27.08 -1.15 -93.20
N LYS A 290 28.08 -0.50 -93.77
CA LYS A 290 28.06 0.27 -95.03
C LYS A 290 27.69 -0.61 -96.23
N PRO A 291 26.81 -0.20 -97.16
CA PRO A 291 26.71 -0.83 -98.46
C PRO A 291 27.60 -0.11 -99.51
N ALA A 292 27.88 -0.87 -100.57
CA ALA A 292 28.87 -0.68 -101.63
C ALA A 292 28.80 0.65 -102.39
#